data_AF-A0A925I936-F1
#
_entry.id   AF-A0A925I936-F1
#
_cell.length_a   1.000
_cell.length_b   1.000
_cell.length_c   1.000
_cell.angle_alpha   90.00
_cell.angle_beta   90.00
_cell.angle_gamma   90.00
#
_symmetry.space_group_name_H-M   'P 1'
#
loop_
_entity.id
_entity.type
_entity.pdbx_description
1 polymer ?
#
loop_
_entity_poly.entity_id
_entity_poly.type
_entity_poly.pdbx_seq_one_letter_code
_entity_poly.pdbx_strand_id
1 'polypeptide(L)'
;MQQGLHAYNLPTKIGVLYSFLKDQIHLPSLRGLSGRRNITAEFNSQNEILDKSSLLSVSDLKGNITYVNDKFCEVSKYGREELLGKPHSIVRHPDTSSETFKEMWRVIGSGKVWQGELQNLAKDGSSYWVCATVSPVLGQNGKPVKYISMRQDITKQKLLSEELNQTKSRIDSDLY
;
A
#
# COMPACT_ATOMS: atom_id res chain seq x y z
N MET A 1 -2.10 38.25 -34.73
CA MET A 1 -0.98 37.69 -33.95
C MET A 1 -1.46 37.52 -32.53
N GLN A 2 -1.87 36.30 -32.15
CA GLN A 2 -2.41 36.00 -30.82
C GLN A 2 -1.29 35.52 -29.90
N GLN A 3 -1.32 36.04 -28.68
CA GLN A 3 -0.40 35.84 -27.58
C GLN A 3 -0.45 34.39 -27.08
N GLY A 4 0.72 33.82 -26.79
CA GLY A 4 0.84 32.51 -26.15
C GLY A 4 0.50 32.59 -24.67
N LEU A 5 -0.56 31.89 -24.26
CA LEU A 5 -0.85 31.64 -22.84
C LEU A 5 0.01 30.48 -22.34
N HIS A 6 0.77 30.78 -21.29
CA HIS A 6 1.38 29.83 -20.36
C HIS A 6 0.38 28.75 -19.91
N ALA A 7 0.69 27.48 -20.16
CA ALA A 7 0.02 26.36 -19.50
C ALA A 7 0.56 26.23 -18.08
N TYR A 8 -0.30 26.52 -17.11
CA TYR A 8 -0.04 26.44 -15.69
C TYR A 8 0.19 25.00 -15.21
N ASN A 9 1.18 24.85 -14.33
CA ASN A 9 1.35 23.72 -13.43
C ASN A 9 0.06 23.44 -12.64
N LEU A 10 -0.38 22.18 -12.61
CA LEU A 10 -1.34 21.68 -11.63
C LEU A 10 -0.68 20.54 -10.81
N PRO A 11 -0.58 20.67 -9.48
CA PRO A 11 -0.14 19.59 -8.60
C PRO A 11 -1.37 18.80 -8.15
N THR A 12 -1.48 17.51 -8.44
CA THR A 12 -2.65 16.76 -7.95
C THR A 12 -2.38 15.31 -7.57
N LYS A 13 -2.68 15.05 -6.29
CA LYS A 13 -2.72 13.81 -5.51
C LYS A 13 -3.63 12.68 -6.08
N ILE A 14 -3.81 12.53 -7.40
CA ILE A 14 -4.85 11.64 -8.00
C ILE A 14 -4.25 10.70 -9.09
N GLY A 15 -2.93 10.52 -9.12
CA GLY A 15 -2.27 9.91 -10.29
C GLY A 15 -2.28 8.38 -10.38
N VAL A 16 -2.15 7.63 -9.28
CA VAL A 16 -1.52 6.30 -9.37
C VAL A 16 -2.47 5.14 -9.65
N LEU A 17 -3.78 5.29 -9.38
CA LEU A 17 -4.80 4.33 -9.81
C LEU A 17 -5.60 4.84 -11.03
N TYR A 18 -5.76 6.16 -11.15
CA TYR A 18 -6.49 6.81 -12.25
C TYR A 18 -5.79 6.65 -13.60
N SER A 19 -4.45 6.71 -13.65
CA SER A 19 -3.72 6.49 -14.91
C SER A 19 -3.76 5.02 -15.37
N PHE A 20 -3.99 4.06 -14.47
CA PHE A 20 -3.88 2.63 -14.78
C PHE A 20 -5.20 1.97 -15.21
N LEU A 21 -6.35 2.54 -14.87
CA LEU A 21 -7.65 1.99 -15.29
C LEU A 21 -8.24 2.68 -16.52
N LYS A 22 -7.74 3.86 -16.90
CA LYS A 22 -8.24 4.57 -18.08
C LYS A 22 -8.04 3.78 -19.38
N ASP A 23 -7.00 2.95 -19.44
CA ASP A 23 -6.69 2.11 -20.59
C ASP A 23 -7.41 0.74 -20.59
N GLN A 24 -7.97 0.30 -19.45
CA GLN A 24 -8.73 -0.95 -19.35
C GLN A 24 -10.24 -0.78 -19.61
N ILE A 25 -10.74 0.45 -19.67
CA ILE A 25 -12.14 0.73 -20.04
C ILE A 25 -12.22 0.95 -21.56
N HIS A 26 -12.00 -0.12 -22.33
CA HIS A 26 -12.52 -0.18 -23.71
C HIS A 26 -14.02 -0.48 -23.61
N LEU A 27 -14.84 0.55 -23.33
CA LEU A 27 -16.29 0.45 -23.42
C LEU A 27 -16.72 0.87 -24.84
N PRO A 28 -17.22 -0.06 -25.67
CA PRO A 28 -17.97 0.32 -26.86
C PRO A 28 -19.15 1.20 -26.43
N SER A 29 -19.41 2.24 -27.22
CA SER A 29 -20.43 3.28 -27.04
C SER A 29 -21.63 2.88 -26.15
N LEU A 30 -21.65 3.35 -24.89
CA LEU A 30 -22.86 3.37 -24.07
C LEU A 30 -23.30 4.82 -23.85
N ARG A 31 -24.48 5.11 -24.41
CA ARG A 31 -25.26 6.33 -24.20
C ARG A 31 -25.42 6.58 -22.69
N GLY A 32 -25.08 7.80 -22.25
CA GLY A 32 -25.50 8.34 -20.95
C GLY A 32 -24.37 8.95 -20.11
N LEU A 33 -24.23 10.28 -20.16
CA LEU A 33 -23.27 11.04 -19.33
C LEU A 33 -23.48 10.86 -17.81
N SER A 34 -24.69 10.50 -17.37
CA SER A 34 -25.03 10.28 -15.95
C SER A 34 -24.42 9.01 -15.37
N GLY A 35 -24.36 7.91 -16.13
CA GLY A 35 -23.78 6.65 -15.65
C GLY A 35 -22.26 6.75 -15.41
N ARG A 36 -21.57 7.50 -16.28
CA ARG A 36 -20.13 7.74 -16.17
C ARG A 36 -19.74 8.58 -14.95
N ARG A 37 -20.59 9.55 -14.56
CA ARG A 37 -20.37 10.39 -13.38
C ARG A 37 -20.48 9.58 -12.09
N ASN A 38 -21.47 8.68 -11.99
CA ASN A 38 -21.68 7.88 -10.78
C ASN A 38 -20.55 6.88 -10.54
N ILE A 39 -20.08 6.17 -11.58
CA ILE A 39 -18.94 5.23 -11.46
C ILE A 39 -17.67 5.96 -11.02
N THR A 40 -17.41 7.15 -11.57
CA THR A 40 -16.23 7.95 -11.21
C THR A 40 -16.32 8.44 -9.77
N ALA A 41 -17.50 8.90 -9.34
CA ALA A 41 -17.72 9.36 -7.97
C ALA A 41 -17.57 8.23 -6.95
N GLU A 42 -18.18 7.07 -7.20
CA GLU A 42 -18.09 5.90 -6.32
C GLU A 42 -16.65 5.41 -6.19
N PHE A 43 -15.93 5.30 -7.31
CA PHE A 43 -14.52 4.92 -7.32
C PHE A 43 -13.64 5.92 -6.55
N ASN A 44 -13.90 7.22 -6.69
CA ASN A 44 -13.17 8.24 -5.95
C ASN A 44 -13.42 8.11 -4.44
N SER A 45 -14.67 7.90 -4.02
CA SER A 45 -15.01 7.69 -2.61
C SER A 45 -14.35 6.45 -2.04
N GLN A 46 -14.32 5.33 -2.78
CA GLN A 46 -13.63 4.11 -2.36
C GLN A 46 -12.12 4.35 -2.18
N ASN A 47 -11.48 5.04 -3.13
CA ASN A 47 -10.06 5.37 -3.03
C ASN A 47 -9.77 6.30 -1.85
N GLU A 48 -10.63 7.28 -1.57
CA GLU A 48 -10.45 8.17 -0.42
C GLU A 48 -10.49 7.40 0.91
N ILE A 49 -11.39 6.42 1.03
CA ILE A 49 -11.46 5.54 2.21
C ILE A 49 -10.16 4.74 2.33
N LEU A 50 -9.66 4.15 1.24
CA LEU A 50 -8.42 3.36 1.25
C LEU A 50 -7.21 4.23 1.59
N ASP A 51 -7.12 5.44 1.02
CA ASP A 51 -6.03 6.38 1.25
C ASP A 51 -5.94 6.81 2.72
N LYS A 52 -7.08 6.89 3.41
CA LYS A 52 -7.16 7.28 4.83
C LYS A 52 -7.02 6.11 5.80
N SER A 53 -7.52 4.93 5.43
CA SER A 53 -7.63 3.79 6.36
C SER A 53 -6.45 2.82 6.29
N SER A 54 -5.73 2.79 5.16
CA SER A 54 -4.66 1.82 4.89
C SER A 54 -3.35 2.49 4.48
N LEU A 55 -2.23 1.87 4.83
CA LEU A 55 -0.93 2.27 4.29
C LEU A 55 -0.86 1.76 2.84
N LEU A 56 -0.68 2.67 1.89
CA LEU A 56 -0.56 2.33 0.47
C LEU A 56 0.82 2.66 -0.05
N SER A 57 1.34 1.77 -0.89
CA SER A 57 2.60 1.97 -1.59
C SER A 57 2.61 1.27 -2.94
N VAL A 58 3.37 1.82 -3.89
CA VAL A 58 3.66 1.20 -5.18
C VAL A 58 5.17 1.12 -5.33
N SER A 59 5.65 0.03 -5.92
CA SER A 59 7.06 -0.14 -6.21
C SER A 59 7.32 -0.61 -7.63
N ASP A 60 8.54 -0.35 -8.10
CA ASP A 60 9.08 -0.94 -9.33
C ASP A 60 9.38 -2.44 -9.15
N LEU A 61 9.86 -3.09 -10.21
CA LEU A 61 10.20 -4.51 -10.18
C LEU A 61 11.37 -4.87 -9.27
N LYS A 62 12.17 -3.88 -8.86
CA LYS A 62 13.27 -4.06 -7.90
C LYS A 62 12.82 -3.83 -6.45
N GLY A 63 11.55 -3.44 -6.25
CA GLY A 63 11.00 -3.13 -4.94
C GLY A 63 11.31 -1.72 -4.45
N ASN A 64 11.80 -0.82 -5.32
CA ASN A 64 11.95 0.59 -4.98
C ASN A 64 10.61 1.28 -5.01
N ILE A 65 10.31 2.05 -3.97
CA ILE A 65 9.06 2.77 -3.79
C ILE A 65 8.94 3.86 -4.85
N THR A 66 7.87 3.85 -5.62
CA THR A 66 7.52 4.86 -6.63
C THR A 66 6.34 5.72 -6.18
N TYR A 67 5.59 5.28 -5.18
CA TYR A 67 4.49 6.04 -4.58
C TYR A 67 4.22 5.57 -3.14
N VAL A 68 3.80 6.51 -2.28
CA VAL A 68 3.25 6.29 -0.94
C VAL A 68 2.15 7.30 -0.64
N ASN A 69 1.09 6.84 0.04
CA ASN A 69 0.04 7.73 0.53
C ASN A 69 0.43 8.43 1.85
N ASP A 70 -0.40 9.38 2.29
CA ASP A 70 -0.15 10.15 3.52
C ASP A 70 -0.15 9.23 4.76
N LYS A 71 -1.04 8.20 4.79
CA LYS A 71 -1.10 7.25 5.91
C LYS A 71 0.17 6.42 6.07
N PHE A 72 0.80 6.00 4.97
CA PHE A 72 2.09 5.32 5.01
C PHE A 72 3.15 6.21 5.67
N CYS A 73 3.22 7.49 5.30
CA CYS A 73 4.17 8.45 5.85
C CYS A 73 3.91 8.67 7.35
N GLU A 74 2.64 8.83 7.75
CA GLU A 74 2.22 9.00 9.14
C GLU A 74 2.67 7.83 10.03
N VAL A 75 2.33 6.58 9.63
CA VAL A 75 2.60 5.40 10.45
C VAL A 75 4.09 5.03 10.45
N SER A 76 4.76 5.12 9.30
CA SER A 76 6.20 4.83 9.21
C SER A 76 7.08 5.94 9.77
N LYS A 77 6.52 7.14 9.98
CA LYS A 77 7.22 8.37 10.44
C LYS A 77 8.33 8.84 9.50
N TYR A 78 8.36 8.35 8.27
CA TYR A 78 9.23 8.84 7.22
C TYR A 78 8.55 9.93 6.40
N GLY A 79 9.32 10.94 5.99
CA GLY A 79 8.89 11.86 4.97
C GLY A 79 8.76 11.17 3.61
N ARG A 80 7.79 11.60 2.80
CA ARG A 80 7.58 11.05 1.44
C ARG A 80 8.86 11.06 0.59
N GLU A 81 9.60 12.17 0.59
CA GLU A 81 10.84 12.30 -0.17
C GLU A 81 11.94 11.34 0.29
N GLU A 82 11.89 10.89 1.55
CA GLU A 82 12.83 9.91 2.08
C GLU A 82 12.47 8.48 1.65
N LEU A 83 11.19 8.24 1.36
CA LEU A 83 10.67 6.95 0.93
C LEU A 83 10.80 6.74 -0.58
N LEU A 84 10.53 7.78 -1.37
CA LEU A 84 10.54 7.68 -2.83
C LEU A 84 11.94 7.31 -3.35
N GLY A 85 11.97 6.34 -4.27
CA GLY A 85 13.20 5.77 -4.84
C GLY A 85 13.97 4.82 -3.91
N LYS A 86 13.56 4.64 -2.66
CA LYS A 86 14.20 3.71 -1.73
C LYS A 86 13.60 2.30 -1.81
N PRO A 87 14.38 1.25 -1.53
CA PRO A 87 13.83 -0.09 -1.43
C PRO A 87 12.84 -0.16 -0.27
N HIS A 88 11.77 -0.94 -0.44
CA HIS A 88 10.76 -1.17 0.61
C HIS A 88 11.33 -1.70 1.94
N SER A 89 12.54 -2.26 1.92
CA SER A 89 13.27 -2.71 3.11
C SER A 89 13.63 -1.57 4.08
N ILE A 90 13.51 -0.30 3.70
CA ILE A 90 13.76 0.85 4.60
C ILE A 90 12.91 0.80 5.89
N VAL A 91 11.70 0.24 5.82
CA VAL A 91 10.81 0.09 6.98
C VAL A 91 10.88 -1.29 7.62
N ARG A 92 11.75 -2.19 7.16
CA ARG A 92 11.77 -3.57 7.64
C ARG A 92 12.33 -3.63 9.07
N HIS A 93 11.63 -4.35 9.95
CA HIS A 93 12.17 -4.63 11.28
C HIS A 93 13.31 -5.66 11.19
N PRO A 94 14.43 -5.48 11.92
CA PRO A 94 15.54 -6.44 11.94
C PRO A 94 15.10 -7.87 12.30
N ASP A 95 14.15 -8.00 13.21
CA ASP A 95 13.64 -9.30 13.68
C ASP A 95 12.66 -9.98 12.71
N THR A 96 12.24 -9.29 11.64
CA THR A 96 11.36 -9.94 10.66
C THR A 96 12.15 -10.92 9.81
N SER A 97 11.76 -12.20 9.89
CA SER A 97 12.37 -13.33 9.19
C SER A 97 12.58 -13.05 7.68
N SER A 98 13.75 -13.47 7.18
CA SER A 98 14.08 -13.35 5.75
C SER A 98 13.24 -14.27 4.86
N GLU A 99 12.75 -15.37 5.43
CA GLU A 99 11.94 -16.39 4.79
C GLU A 99 10.60 -15.81 4.34
N THR A 100 9.98 -14.97 5.19
CA THR A 100 8.73 -14.27 4.85
C THR A 100 8.88 -13.42 3.59
N PHE A 101 10.00 -12.69 3.46
CA PHE A 101 10.25 -11.86 2.29
C PHE A 101 10.64 -12.68 1.05
N LYS A 102 11.41 -13.77 1.22
CA LYS A 102 11.71 -14.70 0.12
C LYS A 102 10.42 -15.27 -0.46
N GLU A 103 9.50 -15.69 0.40
CA GLU A 103 8.20 -16.21 0.00
C GLU A 103 7.35 -15.15 -0.69
N MET A 104 7.27 -13.94 -0.12
CA MET A 104 6.59 -12.81 -0.73
C MET A 104 7.09 -12.56 -2.16
N TRP A 105 8.41 -12.44 -2.36
CA TRP A 105 9.02 -12.21 -3.67
C TRP A 105 8.74 -13.33 -4.66
N ARG A 106 8.78 -14.59 -4.22
CA ARG A 106 8.44 -15.74 -5.04
C ARG A 106 6.98 -15.68 -5.52
N VAL A 107 6.06 -15.38 -4.62
CA VAL A 107 4.62 -15.31 -4.91
C VAL A 107 4.30 -14.16 -5.88
N ILE A 108 4.72 -12.94 -5.56
CA ILE A 108 4.41 -11.76 -6.40
C ILE A 108 5.17 -11.78 -7.73
N GLY A 109 6.38 -12.36 -7.75
CA GLY A 109 7.15 -12.59 -8.97
C GLY A 109 6.47 -13.58 -9.93
N SER A 110 5.70 -14.53 -9.39
CA SER A 110 4.90 -15.48 -10.18
C SER A 110 3.56 -14.92 -10.68
N GLY A 111 3.30 -13.63 -10.42
CA GLY A 111 2.06 -12.96 -10.81
C GLY A 111 0.88 -13.23 -9.87
N LYS A 112 1.13 -13.77 -8.67
CA LYS A 112 0.12 -14.07 -7.66
C LYS A 112 0.11 -13.03 -6.54
N VAL A 113 -1.03 -12.90 -5.86
CA VAL A 113 -1.16 -12.04 -4.68
C VAL A 113 -0.53 -12.71 -3.47
N TRP A 114 0.24 -11.96 -2.70
CA TRP A 114 0.78 -12.39 -1.42
C TRP A 114 0.05 -11.69 -0.26
N GLN A 115 -0.15 -12.40 0.84
CA GLN A 115 -0.72 -11.88 2.08
C GLN A 115 0.08 -12.37 3.28
N GLY A 116 0.26 -11.52 4.28
CA GLY A 116 0.91 -11.90 5.53
C GLY A 116 1.08 -10.75 6.51
N GLU A 117 1.44 -11.08 7.73
CA GLU A 117 1.75 -10.11 8.77
C GLU A 117 3.25 -9.79 8.79
N LEU A 118 3.58 -8.51 8.95
CA LEU A 118 4.95 -8.02 9.00
C LEU A 118 5.13 -7.07 10.17
N GLN A 119 6.24 -7.20 10.87
CA GLN A 119 6.71 -6.18 11.78
C GLN A 119 7.62 -5.21 11.02
N ASN A 120 7.39 -3.93 11.21
CA ASN A 120 8.18 -2.86 10.60
C ASN A 120 8.76 -1.96 11.67
N LEU A 121 9.79 -1.20 11.29
CA LEU A 121 10.47 -0.21 12.12
C LEU A 121 10.20 1.18 11.54
N ALA A 122 9.58 2.04 12.34
CA ALA A 122 9.38 3.44 12.00
C ALA A 122 10.69 4.23 12.14
N LYS A 123 10.75 5.40 11.53
CA LYS A 123 11.96 6.25 11.53
C LYS A 123 12.49 6.58 12.93
N ASP A 124 11.60 6.74 13.90
CA ASP A 124 11.95 7.06 15.29
C ASP A 124 12.36 5.85 16.13
N GLY A 125 12.45 4.66 15.52
CA GLY A 125 12.80 3.41 16.19
C GLY A 125 11.61 2.67 16.81
N SER A 126 10.39 3.19 16.72
CA SER A 126 9.20 2.45 17.18
C SER A 126 8.83 1.32 16.22
N SER A 127 8.49 0.16 16.76
CA SER A 127 8.01 -0.98 15.97
C SER A 127 6.51 -0.90 15.75
N TYR A 128 6.05 -1.30 14.57
CA TYR A 128 4.62 -1.37 14.26
C TYR A 128 4.32 -2.64 13.44
N TRP A 129 3.14 -3.20 13.64
CA TRP A 129 2.70 -4.41 12.96
C TRP A 129 1.70 -4.08 11.87
N VAL A 130 1.84 -4.75 10.73
CA VAL A 130 0.90 -4.61 9.63
C VAL A 130 0.43 -5.97 9.12
N CYS A 131 -0.85 -6.05 8.77
CA CYS A 131 -1.35 -7.10 7.89
C CYS A 131 -1.27 -6.56 6.45
N ALA A 132 -0.41 -7.15 5.63
CA ALA A 132 -0.09 -6.67 4.30
C ALA A 132 -0.68 -7.59 3.22
N THR A 133 -1.20 -6.96 2.17
CA THR A 133 -1.50 -7.60 0.88
C THR A 133 -0.63 -6.94 -0.18
N VAL A 134 0.07 -7.75 -0.99
CA VAL A 134 0.92 -7.29 -2.08
C VAL A 134 0.46 -7.96 -3.38
N SER A 135 0.08 -7.14 -4.35
CA SER A 135 -0.44 -7.59 -5.64
C SER A 135 0.48 -7.12 -6.78
N PRO A 136 0.90 -8.03 -7.67
CA PRO A 136 1.56 -7.66 -8.91
C PRO A 136 0.54 -7.10 -9.90
N VAL A 137 0.88 -5.97 -10.53
CA VAL A 137 0.16 -5.53 -11.73
C VAL A 137 0.82 -6.19 -12.92
N LEU A 138 0.03 -6.94 -13.68
CA LEU A 138 0.51 -7.72 -14.82
C LEU A 138 0.40 -6.90 -16.11
N GLY A 139 1.45 -6.95 -16.94
CA GLY A 139 1.42 -6.45 -18.30
C GLY A 139 0.72 -7.42 -19.26
N GLN A 140 0.62 -7.04 -20.53
CA GLN A 140 -0.03 -7.86 -21.58
C GLN A 140 0.63 -9.24 -21.78
N ASN A 141 1.91 -9.38 -21.43
CA ASN A 141 2.66 -10.63 -21.50
C ASN A 141 2.47 -11.53 -20.26
N GLY A 142 1.56 -11.17 -19.35
CA GLY A 142 1.32 -11.88 -18.10
C GLY A 142 2.43 -11.73 -17.05
N LYS A 143 3.44 -10.88 -17.30
CA LYS A 143 4.54 -10.63 -16.35
C LYS A 143 4.26 -9.40 -15.49
N PRO A 144 4.70 -9.36 -14.22
CA PRO A 144 4.62 -8.16 -13.40
C PRO A 144 5.32 -6.97 -14.07
N VAL A 145 4.70 -5.79 -13.98
CA VAL A 145 5.29 -4.50 -14.39
C VAL A 145 5.52 -3.55 -13.21
N LYS A 146 4.80 -3.76 -12.11
CA LYS A 146 4.96 -3.06 -10.83
C LYS A 146 4.26 -3.85 -9.72
N TYR A 147 4.50 -3.48 -8.47
CA TYR A 147 3.78 -4.05 -7.33
C TYR A 147 3.00 -2.96 -6.59
N ILE A 148 1.81 -3.33 -6.10
CA ILE A 148 0.98 -2.48 -5.24
C ILE A 148 0.85 -3.18 -3.90
N SER A 149 1.09 -2.46 -2.81
CA SER A 149 0.92 -2.95 -1.45
C SER A 149 -0.10 -2.12 -0.70
N MET A 150 -1.06 -2.82 -0.09
CA MET A 150 -2.00 -2.28 0.89
C MET A 150 -1.74 -2.93 2.24
N ARG A 151 -1.70 -2.14 3.30
CA ARG A 151 -1.41 -2.64 4.64
C ARG A 151 -2.34 -2.03 5.67
N GLN A 152 -2.89 -2.88 6.51
CA GLN A 152 -3.64 -2.47 7.68
C GLN A 152 -2.69 -2.42 8.87
N ASP A 153 -2.69 -1.31 9.61
CA ASP A 153 -2.02 -1.26 10.91
C ASP A 153 -2.78 -2.14 11.92
N ILE A 154 -2.08 -3.13 12.46
CA ILE A 154 -2.59 -4.08 13.45
C ILE A 154 -1.83 -3.98 14.78
N THR A 155 -1.06 -2.93 14.98
CA THR A 155 -0.19 -2.75 16.16
C THR A 155 -1.00 -2.79 17.46
N LYS A 156 -2.11 -2.06 17.52
CA LYS A 156 -2.99 -2.04 18.69
C LYS A 156 -3.55 -3.44 18.99
N GLN A 157 -3.94 -4.17 17.96
CA GLN A 157 -4.49 -5.52 18.07
C GLN A 157 -3.43 -6.50 18.60
N LYS A 158 -2.19 -6.38 18.14
CA LYS A 158 -1.06 -7.19 18.62
C LYS A 158 -0.75 -6.93 20.09
N LEU A 159 -0.63 -5.65 20.49
CA LEU A 159 -0.35 -5.28 21.87
C LEU A 159 -1.44 -5.77 22.84
N LEU A 160 -2.71 -5.60 22.46
CA LEU A 160 -3.84 -6.11 23.27
C LEU A 160 -3.81 -7.64 23.39
N SER A 161 -3.49 -8.34 22.30
CA SER A 161 -3.37 -9.80 22.33
C SER A 161 -2.22 -10.27 23.22
N GLU A 162 -1.09 -9.56 23.22
CA GLU A 162 0.05 -9.87 24.07
C GLU A 162 -0.28 -9.64 25.55
N GLU A 163 -0.91 -8.53 25.90
CA GLU A 163 -1.34 -8.21 27.26
C GLU A 163 -2.33 -9.25 27.81
N LEU A 164 -3.30 -9.66 27.00
CA LEU A 164 -4.25 -10.74 27.36
C LEU A 164 -3.53 -12.07 27.59
N ASN A 165 -2.57 -12.42 26.74
CA ASN A 165 -1.81 -13.67 26.88
C ASN A 165 -0.92 -13.66 28.12
N GLN A 166 -0.28 -12.52 28.44
CA GLN A 166 0.50 -12.37 29.67
C GLN A 166 -0.38 -12.48 30.92
N THR A 167 -1.56 -11.85 30.91
CA THR A 167 -2.51 -11.92 32.03
C THR A 167 -2.99 -13.34 32.26
N LYS A 168 -3.33 -14.06 31.20
CA LYS A 168 -3.69 -15.49 31.28
C LYS A 168 -2.56 -16.33 31.86
N SER A 169 -1.34 -16.17 31.34
CA SER A 169 -0.18 -16.91 31.83
C SER A 169 0.12 -16.65 33.31
N ARG A 170 -0.16 -15.45 33.83
CA ARG A 170 0.01 -15.12 35.25
C ARG A 170 -1.08 -15.75 36.12
N ILE A 171 -2.33 -15.71 35.67
CA ILE A 171 -3.44 -16.37 36.38
C ILE A 171 -3.18 -17.88 36.44
N ASP A 172 -2.74 -18.49 35.34
CA ASP A 172 -2.43 -19.91 35.28
C ASP A 172 -1.24 -20.28 36.17
N SER A 173 -0.24 -19.40 36.32
CA SER A 173 0.89 -19.64 37.24
C SER A 173 0.54 -19.46 38.72
N ASP A 174 -0.47 -18.63 39.04
CA ASP A 174 -0.92 -18.39 40.42
C ASP A 174 -1.90 -19.49 40.92
N LEU A 175 -2.40 -20.33 40.00
CA LEU A 175 -3.33 -21.44 40.27
C LEU A 175 -2.63 -22.79 40.57
N TYR A 176 -1.29 -22.82 40.55
CA TYR A 176 -0.45 -24.00 40.83
C TYR A 176 0.65 -23.66 41.85
#